data_AF-A0ABC8KUQ3-F1
#
_entry.id   AF-A0ABC8KUQ3-F1
#
_cell.length_a   1.000
_cell.length_b   1.000
_cell.length_c   1.000
_cell.angle_alpha   90.00
_cell.angle_beta   90.00
_cell.angle_gamma   90.00
#
_symmetry.space_group_name_H-M   'P 1'
#
loop_
_entity.id
_entity.type
_entity.pdbx_description
1 polymer ?
#
loop_
_entity_poly.entity_id
_entity_poly.type
_entity_poly.pdbx_seq_one_letter_code
_entity_poly.pdbx_strand_id
1 'polypeptide(L)'
;MAGDLFRRNRPFHQLDGLYTEWSEHLTNHCLPLFRQSQPSAANNAVVLRDLISYYDTIDHYANRYTIFHFLFPSWHVNSPETSILFLGDIHPYLFTTLIQSFIESNLGAWKDQSLGMKIHMGQIKEEINITVFRLLHEMKETQERFMKCFSDNWVSAFHSQRLRPSVTVMETAASVKLDEEFVRIFREANQLRKNTITNIVDVSDVNQAALFLEGVCEFLAGFRHQVLL
;
A
#
# COMPACT_ATOMS: atom_id res chain seq x y z
N MET A 1 -12.46 -15.69 -11.64
CA MET A 1 -11.08 -15.92 -12.12
C MET A 1 -10.06 -15.37 -11.10
N ALA A 2 -10.14 -15.75 -9.82
CA ALA A 2 -9.26 -15.20 -8.77
C ALA A 2 -7.81 -15.74 -8.83
N GLY A 3 -7.57 -16.83 -9.56
CA GLY A 3 -6.28 -17.53 -9.57
C GLY A 3 -5.17 -16.88 -10.40
N ASP A 4 -5.43 -15.74 -11.06
CA ASP A 4 -4.45 -15.06 -11.94
C ASP A 4 -3.88 -13.76 -11.34
N LEU A 5 -4.64 -13.06 -10.51
CA LEU A 5 -4.24 -11.77 -9.92
C LEU A 5 -2.96 -11.89 -9.07
N PHE A 6 -2.92 -12.88 -8.18
CA PHE A 6 -1.79 -13.08 -7.26
C PHE A 6 -0.68 -13.95 -7.84
N ARG A 7 -0.68 -14.23 -9.15
CA ARG A 7 0.41 -14.98 -9.78
C ARG A 7 1.67 -14.13 -9.84
N ARG A 8 2.71 -14.61 -9.17
CA ARG A 8 4.04 -13.98 -9.11
C ARG A 8 4.92 -14.29 -10.33
N ASN A 9 4.41 -15.06 -11.28
CA ASN A 9 5.17 -15.46 -12.48
C ASN A 9 4.80 -14.63 -13.72
N ARG A 10 3.92 -13.63 -13.61
CA ARG A 10 3.52 -12.81 -14.76
C ARG A 10 4.56 -11.70 -14.99
N PRO A 11 4.94 -11.40 -16.25
CA PRO A 11 5.85 -10.30 -16.53
C PRO A 11 5.37 -8.94 -16.00
N PHE A 12 6.29 -8.10 -15.53
CA PHE A 12 5.96 -6.78 -14.95
C PHE A 12 5.16 -5.87 -15.88
N HIS A 13 5.41 -5.90 -17.20
CA HIS A 13 4.66 -5.10 -18.18
C HIS A 13 3.17 -5.49 -18.27
N GLN A 14 2.78 -6.63 -17.68
CA GLN A 14 1.38 -7.06 -17.54
C GLN A 14 0.77 -6.59 -16.20
N LEU A 15 1.45 -5.72 -15.45
CA LEU A 15 0.88 -5.03 -14.28
C LEU A 15 0.19 -3.71 -14.64
N ASP A 16 0.23 -3.29 -15.91
CA ASP A 16 -0.63 -2.23 -16.43
C ASP A 16 -2.09 -2.69 -16.26
N GLY A 17 -2.75 -2.21 -15.20
CA GLY A 17 -4.09 -2.66 -14.81
C GLY A 17 -4.15 -3.52 -13.55
N LEU A 18 -3.04 -3.77 -12.85
CA LEU A 18 -3.04 -4.49 -11.56
C LEU A 18 -4.05 -3.90 -10.57
N TYR A 19 -4.08 -2.56 -10.45
CA TYR A 19 -5.06 -1.88 -9.62
C TYR A 19 -6.50 -2.04 -10.15
N THR A 20 -6.72 -2.22 -11.47
CA THR A 20 -8.04 -2.56 -12.05
C THR A 20 -8.48 -3.90 -11.51
N GLU A 21 -7.64 -4.90 -11.74
CA GLU A 21 -7.93 -6.29 -11.44
C GLU A 21 -8.10 -6.46 -9.93
N TRP A 22 -7.33 -5.71 -9.14
CA TRP A 22 -7.48 -5.65 -7.70
C TRP A 22 -8.82 -5.04 -7.27
N SER A 23 -9.20 -3.87 -7.81
CA SER A 23 -10.50 -3.24 -7.55
C SER A 23 -11.66 -4.17 -7.96
N GLU A 24 -11.58 -4.80 -9.13
CA GLU A 24 -12.55 -5.79 -9.58
C GLU A 24 -12.61 -7.03 -8.69
N HIS A 25 -11.47 -7.53 -8.21
CA HIS A 25 -11.41 -8.66 -7.28
C HIS A 25 -12.08 -8.30 -5.95
N LEU A 26 -11.82 -7.11 -5.41
CA LEU A 26 -12.50 -6.62 -4.21
C LEU A 26 -14.03 -6.56 -4.41
N THR A 27 -14.48 -5.97 -5.52
CA THR A 27 -15.92 -5.81 -5.81
C THR A 27 -16.63 -7.13 -6.08
N ASN A 28 -16.03 -8.01 -6.87
CA ASN A 28 -16.70 -9.22 -7.38
C ASN A 28 -16.44 -10.47 -6.54
N HIS A 29 -15.41 -10.47 -5.68
CA HIS A 29 -15.04 -11.63 -4.87
C HIS A 29 -15.08 -11.34 -3.37
N CYS A 30 -14.39 -10.29 -2.89
CA CYS A 30 -14.30 -10.04 -1.44
C CYS A 30 -15.61 -9.51 -0.84
N LEU A 31 -16.18 -8.44 -1.40
CA LEU A 31 -17.40 -7.82 -0.87
C LEU A 31 -18.61 -8.76 -0.81
N PRO A 32 -18.88 -9.62 -1.81
CA PRO A 32 -19.97 -10.59 -1.74
C PRO A 32 -19.90 -11.53 -0.52
N LEU A 33 -18.69 -11.87 -0.02
CA LEU A 33 -18.51 -12.73 1.16
C LEU A 33 -19.00 -12.10 2.45
N PHE A 34 -19.16 -10.77 2.50
CA PHE A 34 -19.72 -10.07 3.65
C PHE A 34 -21.20 -9.74 3.45
N ARG A 35 -21.59 -9.37 2.22
CA ARG A 35 -22.96 -8.91 1.92
C ARG A 35 -23.99 -10.02 1.75
N GLN A 36 -23.57 -11.19 1.29
CA GLN A 36 -24.48 -12.29 0.92
C GLN A 36 -24.50 -13.44 1.93
N SER A 37 -23.60 -13.43 2.91
CA SER A 37 -23.48 -14.46 3.93
C SER A 37 -23.34 -13.86 5.32
N GLN A 38 -23.72 -14.60 6.36
CA GLN A 38 -23.47 -14.17 7.72
C GLN A 38 -21.96 -14.05 8.01
N PRO A 39 -21.55 -13.14 8.90
CA PRO A 39 -20.16 -13.04 9.34
C PRO A 39 -19.61 -14.39 9.77
N SER A 40 -18.48 -14.79 9.19
CA SER A 40 -17.83 -16.06 9.50
C SER A 40 -16.31 -15.89 9.53
N ALA A 41 -15.67 -16.59 10.47
CA ALA A 41 -14.21 -16.57 10.57
C ALA A 41 -13.54 -17.10 9.29
N ALA A 42 -14.20 -18.02 8.57
CA ALA A 42 -13.71 -18.53 7.29
C ALA A 42 -13.68 -17.44 6.21
N ASN A 43 -14.75 -16.65 6.07
CA ASN A 43 -14.78 -15.55 5.10
C ASN A 43 -13.78 -14.45 5.47
N ASN A 44 -13.68 -14.11 6.77
CA ASN A 44 -12.70 -13.14 7.26
C ASN A 44 -11.27 -13.59 6.90
N ALA A 45 -10.93 -14.86 7.13
CA ALA A 45 -9.61 -15.41 6.81
C ALA A 45 -9.32 -15.41 5.30
N VAL A 46 -10.33 -15.69 4.46
CA VAL A 46 -10.20 -15.64 3.00
C VAL A 46 -9.89 -14.22 2.54
N VAL A 47 -10.65 -13.22 2.99
CA VAL A 47 -10.46 -11.82 2.57
C VAL A 47 -9.17 -11.25 3.13
N LEU A 48 -8.84 -11.53 4.40
CA LEU A 48 -7.56 -11.13 4.99
C LEU A 48 -6.40 -11.67 4.15
N ARG A 49 -6.41 -12.97 3.82
CA ARG A 49 -5.38 -13.58 2.99
C ARG A 49 -5.25 -12.90 1.63
N ASP A 50 -6.37 -12.53 0.98
CA ASP A 50 -6.36 -11.86 -0.31
C ASP A 50 -5.77 -10.44 -0.21
N LEU A 51 -6.10 -9.67 0.85
CA LEU A 51 -5.48 -8.36 1.16
C LEU A 51 -3.97 -8.48 1.38
N ILE A 52 -3.52 -9.47 2.14
CA ILE A 52 -2.09 -9.74 2.36
C ILE A 52 -1.41 -10.15 1.04
N SER A 53 -2.07 -10.98 0.23
CA SER A 53 -1.55 -11.46 -1.05
C SER A 53 -1.36 -10.33 -2.05
N TYR A 54 -2.21 -9.31 -2.02
CA TYR A 54 -2.03 -8.10 -2.82
C TYR A 54 -0.69 -7.41 -2.51
N TYR A 55 -0.42 -7.13 -1.23
CA TYR A 55 0.84 -6.51 -0.81
C TYR A 55 2.05 -7.39 -1.09
N ASP A 56 1.96 -8.70 -0.88
CA ASP A 56 3.03 -9.64 -1.23
C ASP A 56 3.31 -9.67 -2.74
N THR A 57 2.29 -9.45 -3.56
CA THR A 57 2.43 -9.42 -5.02
C THR A 57 3.20 -8.18 -5.46
N ILE A 58 2.84 -6.99 -4.97
CA ILE A 58 3.59 -5.77 -5.31
C ILE A 58 5.00 -5.77 -4.69
N ASP A 59 5.19 -6.34 -3.50
CA ASP A 59 6.51 -6.53 -2.88
C ASP A 59 7.42 -7.43 -3.73
N HIS A 60 6.85 -8.49 -4.31
CA HIS A 60 7.57 -9.41 -5.20
C HIS A 60 8.06 -8.69 -6.46
N TYR A 61 7.20 -7.86 -7.07
CA TYR A 61 7.54 -7.13 -8.28
C TYR A 61 8.42 -5.90 -8.03
N ALA A 62 8.45 -5.35 -6.81
CA ALA A 62 9.29 -4.23 -6.43
C ALA A 62 10.78 -4.60 -6.52
N ASN A 63 11.47 -3.98 -7.48
CA ASN A 63 12.90 -4.09 -7.69
C ASN A 63 13.42 -2.77 -8.29
N ARG A 64 14.74 -2.68 -8.49
CA ARG A 64 15.37 -1.44 -8.97
C ARG A 64 14.80 -0.85 -10.25
N TYR A 65 14.22 -1.68 -11.12
CA TYR A 65 13.66 -1.23 -12.40
C TYR A 65 12.19 -0.83 -12.33
N THR A 66 11.49 -1.25 -11.28
CA THR A 66 10.03 -1.15 -11.18
C THR A 66 9.58 -0.28 -10.01
N ILE A 67 10.48 0.01 -9.07
CA ILE A 67 10.15 0.68 -7.82
C ILE A 67 9.49 2.05 -8.02
N PHE A 68 9.96 2.83 -9.00
CA PHE A 68 9.37 4.13 -9.28
C PHE A 68 7.96 4.06 -9.84
N HIS A 69 7.57 2.96 -10.51
CA HIS A 69 6.19 2.74 -10.92
C HIS A 69 5.24 2.50 -9.74
N PHE A 70 5.75 1.89 -8.66
CA PHE A 70 4.96 1.66 -7.45
C PHE A 70 4.95 2.87 -6.51
N LEU A 71 6.08 3.58 -6.37
CA LEU A 71 6.15 4.80 -5.57
C LEU A 71 5.37 5.97 -6.19
N PHE A 72 5.30 6.00 -7.52
CA PHE A 72 4.65 7.06 -8.30
C PHE A 72 3.67 6.47 -9.34
N PRO A 73 2.54 5.90 -8.88
CA PRO A 73 1.55 5.29 -9.76
C PRO A 73 0.98 6.28 -10.78
N SER A 74 0.99 5.90 -12.06
CA SER A 74 0.58 6.76 -13.19
C SER A 74 -0.93 7.00 -13.28
N TRP A 75 -1.75 6.19 -12.60
CA TRP A 75 -3.22 6.25 -12.65
C TRP A 75 -3.83 7.28 -11.69
N HIS A 76 -3.02 8.15 -11.08
CA HIS A 76 -3.43 9.15 -10.09
C HIS A 76 -3.05 10.60 -10.42
N VAL A 77 -2.53 10.87 -11.62
CA VAL A 77 -2.10 12.22 -12.00
C VAL A 77 -3.28 13.19 -11.89
N ASN A 78 -3.20 14.11 -10.90
CA ASN A 78 -4.19 15.15 -10.54
C ASN A 78 -5.40 14.73 -9.68
N SER A 79 -5.34 13.59 -8.99
CA SER A 79 -6.39 13.15 -8.05
C SER A 79 -6.13 13.69 -6.63
N PRO A 80 -7.13 14.28 -5.91
CA PRO A 80 -6.98 14.65 -4.50
C PRO A 80 -6.60 13.47 -3.59
N GLU A 81 -6.92 12.24 -4.02
CA GLU A 81 -6.56 10.94 -3.44
C GLU A 81 -5.04 10.76 -3.27
N THR A 82 -4.22 11.46 -4.06
CA THR A 82 -2.76 11.44 -3.88
C THR A 82 -2.36 11.85 -2.46
N SER A 83 -3.18 12.68 -1.79
CA SER A 83 -2.93 13.18 -0.44
C SER A 83 -3.07 12.10 0.65
N ILE A 84 -3.76 11.00 0.35
CA ILE A 84 -3.93 9.87 1.28
C ILE A 84 -2.99 8.70 0.96
N LEU A 85 -2.08 8.88 0.00
CA LEU A 85 -1.02 7.92 -0.28
C LEU A 85 0.15 8.09 0.68
N PHE A 86 0.75 6.96 0.99
CA PHE A 86 1.97 6.84 1.78
C PHE A 86 2.92 5.92 1.02
N LEU A 87 3.99 6.43 0.42
CA LEU A 87 4.98 5.58 -0.26
C LEU A 87 4.36 4.62 -1.30
N GLY A 88 3.46 5.12 -2.15
CA GLY A 88 2.90 4.41 -3.29
C GLY A 88 1.51 3.78 -3.12
N ASP A 89 1.00 3.65 -1.91
CA ASP A 89 -0.35 3.06 -1.66
C ASP A 89 -1.00 3.72 -0.43
N ILE A 90 -2.20 3.28 -0.02
CA ILE A 90 -2.99 3.90 1.05
C ILE A 90 -2.23 4.08 2.37
N HIS A 91 -2.47 5.18 3.07
CA HIS A 91 -1.86 5.43 4.37
C HIS A 91 -2.37 4.43 5.43
N PRO A 92 -1.50 3.74 6.20
CA PRO A 92 -1.94 2.74 7.20
C PRO A 92 -2.87 3.30 8.29
N TYR A 93 -2.77 4.60 8.54
CA TYR A 93 -3.68 5.33 9.42
C TYR A 93 -5.15 5.19 9.06
N LEU A 94 -5.45 5.05 7.76
CA LEU A 94 -6.80 4.85 7.27
C LEU A 94 -7.51 3.71 8.00
N PHE A 95 -6.80 2.61 8.29
CA PHE A 95 -7.37 1.45 8.97
C PHE A 95 -7.85 1.79 10.39
N THR A 96 -7.06 2.58 11.13
CA THR A 96 -7.43 3.02 12.49
C THR A 96 -8.53 4.08 12.47
N THR A 97 -8.50 5.00 11.48
CA THR A 97 -9.53 6.02 11.31
C THR A 97 -10.87 5.40 10.91
N LEU A 98 -10.86 4.36 10.08
CA LEU A 98 -12.07 3.63 9.70
C LEU A 98 -12.78 3.02 10.91
N ILE A 99 -12.03 2.37 11.80
CA ILE A 99 -12.57 1.85 13.07
C ILE A 99 -13.12 2.99 13.92
N GLN A 100 -12.38 4.10 14.05
CA GLN A 100 -12.84 5.26 14.80
C GLN A 100 -14.18 5.78 14.26
N SER A 101 -14.34 5.87 12.94
CA SER A 101 -15.60 6.26 12.31
C SER A 101 -16.73 5.25 12.56
N PHE A 102 -16.44 3.95 12.63
CA PHE A 102 -17.44 2.94 12.99
C PHE A 102 -17.93 3.07 14.43
N ILE A 103 -17.03 3.37 15.37
CA ILE A 103 -17.37 3.63 16.77
C ILE A 103 -18.26 4.87 16.86
N GLU A 104 -17.83 5.98 16.25
CA GLU A 104 -18.54 7.26 16.28
C GLU A 104 -19.94 7.15 15.66
N SER A 105 -20.07 6.34 14.61
CA SER A 105 -21.34 6.05 13.94
C SER A 105 -22.21 5.02 14.67
N ASN A 106 -21.78 4.51 15.84
CA ASN A 106 -22.45 3.45 16.60
C ASN A 106 -22.76 2.19 15.75
N LEU A 107 -21.88 1.83 14.83
CA LEU A 107 -22.07 0.65 13.98
C LEU A 107 -21.88 -0.63 14.79
N GLY A 108 -23.01 -1.17 15.24
CA GLY A 108 -23.24 -2.53 15.76
C GLY A 108 -22.06 -3.13 16.54
N ALA A 109 -21.22 -3.89 15.82
CA ALA A 109 -20.12 -4.67 16.37
C ALA A 109 -19.05 -3.84 17.12
N TRP A 110 -18.94 -2.54 16.82
CA TRP A 110 -17.96 -1.64 17.42
C TRP A 110 -18.49 -0.78 18.56
N LYS A 111 -19.77 -0.92 18.92
CA LYS A 111 -20.45 -0.04 19.90
C LYS A 111 -19.91 -0.16 21.33
N ASP A 112 -19.66 -1.38 21.79
CA ASP A 112 -19.20 -1.67 23.15
C ASP A 112 -17.80 -2.27 23.13
N GLN A 113 -16.79 -1.40 23.04
CA GLN A 113 -15.39 -1.84 23.07
C GLN A 113 -14.92 -2.18 24.48
N SER A 114 -14.33 -3.37 24.60
CA SER A 114 -13.62 -3.76 25.82
C SER A 114 -12.43 -2.83 26.10
N LEU A 115 -12.04 -2.69 27.36
CA LEU A 115 -10.86 -1.93 27.74
C LEU A 115 -9.59 -2.48 27.06
N GLY A 116 -9.49 -3.81 26.93
CA GLY A 116 -8.38 -4.46 26.24
C GLY A 116 -8.29 -4.04 24.76
N MET A 117 -9.42 -3.96 24.06
CA MET A 117 -9.45 -3.51 22.67
C MET A 117 -8.99 -2.07 22.53
N LYS A 118 -9.43 -1.17 23.41
CA LYS A 118 -9.00 0.24 23.41
C LYS A 118 -7.49 0.39 23.61
N ILE A 119 -6.92 -0.38 24.54
CA ILE A 119 -5.47 -0.39 24.78
C ILE A 119 -4.73 -0.88 23.54
N HIS A 120 -5.17 -1.97 22.93
CA HIS A 120 -4.51 -2.54 21.76
C HIS A 120 -4.60 -1.63 20.53
N MET A 121 -5.76 -1.01 20.30
CA MET A 121 -5.92 0.01 19.26
C MET A 121 -4.98 1.21 19.45
N GLY A 122 -4.76 1.62 20.70
CA GLY A 122 -3.76 2.64 21.03
C GLY A 122 -2.33 2.21 20.68
N GLN A 123 -1.97 0.95 20.95
CA GLN A 123 -0.67 0.38 20.59
C GLN A 123 -0.47 0.30 19.08
N ILE A 124 -1.48 -0.17 18.33
CA ILE A 124 -1.45 -0.21 16.86
C ILE A 124 -1.22 1.20 16.31
N LYS A 125 -1.98 2.19 16.79
CA LYS A 125 -1.84 3.59 16.35
C LYS A 125 -0.43 4.14 16.62
N GLU A 126 0.15 3.82 17.77
CA GLU A 126 1.51 4.24 18.12
C GLU A 126 2.57 3.56 17.24
N GLU A 127 2.42 2.26 16.95
CA GLU A 127 3.31 1.54 16.02
C GLU A 127 3.27 2.17 14.62
N ILE A 128 2.08 2.51 14.12
CA ILE A 128 1.91 3.22 12.85
C ILE A 128 2.63 4.56 12.90
N ASN A 129 2.43 5.35 13.95
CA ASN A 129 3.10 6.65 14.13
C ASN A 129 4.62 6.56 14.00
N ILE A 130 5.21 5.68 14.82
CA ILE A 130 6.66 5.51 14.90
C ILE A 130 7.21 5.07 13.54
N THR A 131 6.55 4.08 12.92
CA THR A 131 7.02 3.49 11.66
C THR A 131 6.84 4.43 10.48
N VAL A 132 5.70 5.12 10.38
CA VAL A 132 5.44 6.13 9.35
C VAL A 132 6.48 7.25 9.44
N PHE A 133 6.72 7.79 10.64
CA PHE A 133 7.71 8.85 10.84
C PHE A 133 9.11 8.40 10.40
N ARG A 134 9.54 7.20 10.83
CA ARG A 134 10.82 6.61 10.43
C ARG A 134 10.94 6.48 8.92
N LEU A 135 9.94 5.89 8.26
CA LEU A 135 9.98 5.63 6.82
C LEU A 135 9.94 6.92 5.99
N LEU A 136 9.20 7.95 6.42
CA LEU A 136 9.24 9.26 5.75
C LEU A 136 10.61 9.93 5.88
N HIS A 137 11.24 9.83 7.04
CA HIS A 137 12.59 10.33 7.25
C HIS A 137 13.59 9.62 6.33
N GLU A 138 13.58 8.27 6.33
CA GLU A 138 14.45 7.47 5.46
C GLU A 138 14.20 7.74 3.97
N MET A 139 12.94 7.88 3.56
CA MET A 139 12.57 8.22 2.19
C MET A 139 13.16 9.57 1.79
N LYS A 140 13.02 10.59 2.65
CA LYS A 140 13.59 11.91 2.40
C LYS A 140 15.11 11.86 2.25
N GLU A 141 15.82 11.21 3.16
CA GLU A 141 17.29 11.07 3.08
C GLU A 141 17.73 10.30 1.82
N THR A 142 16.95 9.31 1.40
CA THR A 142 17.21 8.53 0.17
C THR A 142 16.98 9.40 -1.07
N GLN A 143 15.92 10.20 -1.10
CA GLN A 143 15.65 11.16 -2.17
C GLN A 143 16.73 12.23 -2.27
N GLU A 144 17.19 12.79 -1.14
CA GLU A 144 18.29 13.77 -1.11
C GLU A 144 19.59 13.21 -1.69
N ARG A 145 19.94 11.96 -1.33
CA ARG A 145 21.09 11.26 -1.90
C ARG A 145 20.92 10.98 -3.39
N PHE A 146 19.72 10.58 -3.81
CA PHE A 146 19.39 10.38 -5.23
C PHE A 146 19.54 11.67 -6.03
N MET A 147 19.00 12.79 -5.55
CA MET A 147 19.13 14.10 -6.21
C MET A 147 20.60 14.54 -6.33
N LYS A 148 21.41 14.31 -5.29
CA LYS A 148 22.84 14.61 -5.31
C LYS A 148 23.58 13.77 -6.37
N CYS A 149 23.36 12.46 -6.39
CA CYS A 149 23.96 11.59 -7.40
C CYS A 149 23.52 11.96 -8.82
N PHE A 150 22.23 12.27 -8.99
CA PHE A 150 21.68 12.74 -10.26
C PHE A 150 22.37 14.03 -10.72
N SER A 151 22.52 15.03 -9.84
CA SER A 151 23.18 16.29 -10.18
C SER A 151 24.66 16.11 -10.51
N ASP A 152 25.40 15.30 -9.74
CA ASP A 152 26.82 15.05 -9.96
C ASP A 152 27.05 14.36 -11.33
N ASN A 153 26.20 13.39 -11.67
CA ASN A 153 26.21 12.72 -12.97
C ASN A 153 25.87 13.67 -14.11
N TRP A 154 24.82 14.49 -13.94
CA TRP A 154 24.41 15.46 -14.95
C TRP A 154 25.51 16.49 -15.23
N VAL A 155 26.16 17.03 -14.18
CA VAL A 155 27.29 17.96 -14.31
C VAL A 155 28.48 17.29 -15.02
N SER A 156 28.81 16.05 -14.65
CA SER A 156 29.88 15.28 -15.29
C SER A 156 29.60 15.01 -16.77
N ALA A 157 28.35 14.69 -17.12
CA ALA A 157 27.90 14.52 -18.51
C ALA A 157 27.94 15.85 -19.27
N PHE A 158 27.51 16.95 -18.66
CA PHE A 158 27.55 18.28 -19.25
C PHE A 158 28.98 18.73 -19.59
N HIS A 159 29.94 18.48 -18.69
CA HIS A 159 31.34 18.79 -18.93
C HIS A 159 31.99 17.91 -20.01
N SER A 160 31.56 16.65 -20.14
CA SER A 160 32.07 15.73 -21.17
C SER A 160 31.40 15.90 -22.55
N GLN A 161 30.17 16.41 -22.62
CA GLN A 161 29.42 16.67 -23.86
C GLN A 161 29.90 17.87 -24.69
N ARG A 162 30.93 18.61 -24.26
CA ARG A 162 31.68 19.50 -25.16
C ARG A 162 32.40 18.75 -26.31
N LEU A 163 32.40 17.41 -26.34
CA LEU A 163 33.11 16.61 -27.34
C LEU A 163 32.30 15.52 -28.09
N ARG A 164 31.01 15.25 -27.79
CA ARG A 164 30.11 14.38 -28.61
C ARG A 164 28.67 14.36 -28.09
N PRO A 165 27.64 14.18 -28.95
CA PRO A 165 26.24 14.15 -28.52
C PRO A 165 25.80 12.74 -28.09
N SER A 166 24.93 12.72 -27.07
CA SER A 166 24.15 11.58 -26.56
C SER A 166 24.86 10.62 -25.60
N VAL A 167 24.68 10.86 -24.30
CA VAL A 167 24.75 9.82 -23.26
C VAL A 167 23.45 9.91 -22.46
N THR A 168 22.70 8.81 -22.40
CA THR A 168 21.59 8.61 -21.46
C THR A 168 22.16 8.65 -20.04
N VAL A 169 21.92 9.77 -19.35
CA VAL A 169 22.53 10.18 -18.07
C VAL A 169 22.26 9.22 -16.88
N MET A 170 21.49 8.15 -17.08
CA MET A 170 20.78 7.48 -15.98
C MET A 170 21.40 6.17 -15.46
N GLU A 171 22.47 5.64 -16.06
CA GLU A 171 23.05 4.36 -15.60
C GLU A 171 24.46 4.53 -15.03
N THR A 172 24.57 4.61 -13.71
CA THR A 172 25.85 4.46 -12.98
C THR A 172 25.64 3.56 -11.78
N ALA A 173 26.65 2.78 -11.39
CA ALA A 173 26.53 1.81 -10.28
C ALA A 173 26.06 2.42 -8.93
N ALA A 174 26.21 3.73 -8.73
CA ALA A 174 25.65 4.45 -7.57
C ALA A 174 24.12 4.53 -7.58
N SER A 175 23.46 4.56 -8.76
CA SER A 175 22.00 4.53 -8.87
C SER A 175 21.44 3.19 -8.41
N VAL A 176 22.11 2.08 -8.75
CA VAL A 176 21.68 0.72 -8.37
C VAL A 176 21.52 0.55 -6.86
N LYS A 177 22.47 1.06 -6.06
CA LYS A 177 22.41 0.94 -4.59
C LYS A 177 21.29 1.81 -3.99
N LEU A 178 21.01 2.96 -4.58
CA LEU A 178 19.92 3.84 -4.14
C LEU A 178 18.55 3.23 -4.46
N ASP A 179 18.41 2.58 -5.61
CA ASP A 179 17.19 1.89 -6.00
C ASP A 179 16.82 0.76 -5.02
N GLU A 180 17.81 0.04 -4.48
CA GLU A 180 17.58 -0.98 -3.45
C GLU A 180 17.06 -0.42 -2.13
N GLU A 181 17.46 0.80 -1.75
CA GLU A 181 16.93 1.46 -0.55
C GLU A 181 15.47 1.89 -0.74
N PHE A 182 15.11 2.42 -1.92
CA PHE A 182 13.71 2.69 -2.26
C PHE A 182 12.85 1.42 -2.19
N VAL A 183 13.36 0.29 -2.71
CA VAL A 183 12.68 -1.01 -2.63
C VAL A 183 12.50 -1.46 -1.18
N ARG A 184 13.53 -1.32 -0.34
CA ARG A 184 13.44 -1.65 1.09
C ARG A 184 12.35 -0.84 1.78
N ILE A 185 12.39 0.49 1.64
CA ILE A 185 11.45 1.41 2.27
C ILE A 185 10.01 1.11 1.83
N PHE A 186 9.80 0.85 0.54
CA PHE A 186 8.49 0.46 0.00
C PHE A 186 7.98 -0.85 0.61
N ARG A 187 8.81 -1.89 0.68
CA ARG A 187 8.44 -3.18 1.29
C ARG A 187 8.14 -3.05 2.78
N GLU A 188 8.90 -2.23 3.51
CA GLU A 188 8.61 -1.95 4.92
C GLU A 188 7.28 -1.23 5.09
N ALA A 189 6.92 -0.30 4.19
CA ALA A 189 5.62 0.35 4.20
C ALA A 189 4.48 -0.64 3.96
N ASN A 190 4.65 -1.58 3.02
CA ASN A 190 3.68 -2.66 2.79
C ASN A 190 3.60 -3.63 3.96
N GLN A 191 4.72 -3.93 4.61
CA GLN A 191 4.73 -4.74 5.82
C GLN A 191 3.95 -4.07 6.95
N LEU A 192 4.08 -2.75 7.12
CA LEU A 192 3.29 -1.99 8.08
C LEU A 192 1.78 -2.10 7.80
N ARG A 193 1.36 -2.02 6.53
CA ARG A 193 -0.06 -2.22 6.14
C ARG A 193 -0.54 -3.62 6.49
N LYS A 194 0.24 -4.64 6.10
CA LYS A 194 -0.05 -6.06 6.38
C LYS A 194 -0.20 -6.31 7.89
N ASN A 195 0.75 -5.82 8.69
CA ASN A 195 0.72 -5.94 10.14
C ASN A 195 -0.48 -5.22 10.74
N THR A 196 -0.77 -3.99 10.29
CA THR A 196 -1.89 -3.21 10.81
C THR A 196 -3.22 -3.93 10.59
N ILE A 197 -3.49 -4.40 9.36
CA ILE A 197 -4.72 -5.13 9.03
C ILE A 197 -4.81 -6.42 9.86
N THR A 198 -3.72 -7.18 9.94
CA THR A 198 -3.66 -8.45 10.69
C THR A 198 -3.90 -8.22 12.19
N ASN A 199 -3.18 -7.29 12.80
CA ASN A 199 -3.29 -6.98 14.23
C ASN A 199 -4.72 -6.56 14.58
N ILE A 200 -5.37 -5.72 13.75
CA ILE A 200 -6.77 -5.34 13.95
C ILE A 200 -7.68 -6.56 13.93
N VAL A 201 -7.54 -7.44 12.95
CA VAL A 201 -8.37 -8.65 12.83
C VAL A 201 -8.16 -9.59 14.01
N ASP A 202 -6.91 -9.77 14.46
CA ASP A 202 -6.55 -10.70 15.54
C ASP A 202 -7.15 -10.31 16.89
N VAL A 203 -7.36 -9.02 17.15
CA VAL A 203 -8.00 -8.54 18.40
C VAL A 203 -9.51 -8.33 18.27
N SER A 204 -10.06 -8.49 17.07
CA SER A 204 -11.48 -8.33 16.79
C SER A 204 -12.24 -9.64 16.96
N ASP A 205 -13.51 -9.55 17.38
CA ASP A 205 -14.42 -10.69 17.21
C ASP A 205 -14.80 -10.89 15.72
N VAL A 206 -15.49 -12.00 15.43
CA VAL A 206 -15.87 -12.37 14.06
C VAL A 206 -16.67 -11.28 13.35
N ASN A 207 -17.57 -10.59 14.05
CA ASN A 207 -18.41 -9.54 13.47
C ASN A 207 -17.63 -8.23 13.29
N GLN A 208 -16.80 -7.88 14.26
CA GLN A 208 -15.91 -6.71 14.21
C GLN A 208 -14.92 -6.84 13.04
N ALA A 209 -14.29 -8.00 12.90
CA ALA A 209 -13.37 -8.30 11.81
C ALA A 209 -14.09 -8.29 10.45
N ALA A 210 -15.30 -8.85 10.35
CA ALA A 210 -16.08 -8.82 9.12
C ALA A 210 -16.40 -7.37 8.69
N LEU A 211 -16.90 -6.55 9.61
CA LEU A 211 -17.24 -5.15 9.34
C LEU A 211 -16.00 -4.31 8.98
N PHE A 212 -14.87 -4.55 9.67
CA PHE A 212 -13.59 -3.91 9.34
C PHE A 212 -13.10 -4.29 7.93
N LEU A 213 -13.03 -5.58 7.63
CA LEU A 213 -12.56 -6.07 6.33
C LEU A 213 -13.48 -5.65 5.18
N GLU A 214 -14.80 -5.64 5.39
CA GLU A 214 -15.76 -5.11 4.43
C GLU A 214 -15.47 -3.64 4.12
N GLY A 215 -15.36 -2.78 5.14
CA GLY A 215 -15.08 -1.36 4.95
C GLY A 215 -13.74 -1.10 4.27
N VAL A 216 -12.70 -1.89 4.58
CA VAL A 216 -11.41 -1.83 3.87
C VAL A 216 -11.58 -2.19 2.40
N CYS A 217 -12.34 -3.24 2.09
CA CYS A 217 -12.60 -3.66 0.71
C CYS A 217 -13.42 -2.60 -0.06
N GLU A 218 -14.44 -2.01 0.57
CA GLU A 218 -15.25 -0.95 -0.04
C GLU A 218 -14.38 0.27 -0.38
N PHE A 219 -13.56 0.70 0.58
CA PHE A 219 -12.66 1.82 0.38
C PHE A 219 -11.68 1.57 -0.77
N LEU A 220 -10.98 0.42 -0.74
CA LEU A 220 -9.99 0.07 -1.76
C LEU A 220 -10.63 -0.15 -3.14
N ALA A 221 -11.85 -0.68 -3.20
CA ALA A 221 -12.57 -0.84 -4.47
C ALA A 221 -12.95 0.52 -5.07
N GLY A 222 -13.41 1.47 -4.23
CA GLY A 222 -13.78 2.83 -4.64
C GLY A 222 -12.58 3.71 -5.01
N PHE A 223 -11.40 3.40 -4.47
CA PHE A 223 -10.18 4.20 -4.63
C PHE A 223 -9.70 4.39 -6.07
N ARG A 224 -10.07 3.49 -7.00
CA ARG A 224 -9.60 3.53 -8.39
C ARG A 224 -10.58 4.16 -9.38
N HIS A 225 -11.88 4.02 -9.17
CA HIS A 225 -12.86 4.25 -10.23
C HIS A 225 -13.68 5.53 -10.09
N GLN A 226 -13.56 6.31 -9.00
CA GLN A 226 -14.39 7.49 -8.70
C GLN A 226 -15.79 7.42 -9.35
N VAL A 227 -16.50 6.34 -9.04
CA VAL A 227 -17.96 6.41 -8.94
C VAL A 227 -18.19 6.36 -7.44
N LEU A 228 -18.44 7.54 -6.87
CA LEU A 228 -18.91 7.84 -5.51
C LEU A 228 -17.84 8.13 -4.45
N LEU A 229 -17.67 9.41 -4.14
CA LEU A 229 -18.50 9.99 -3.07
C LEU A 229 -19.66 10.76 -3.72
#